data_AF-A0AAI8TW03-F1
#
_entry.id   AF-A0AAI8TW03-F1
#
_cell.length_a   1.000
_cell.length_b   1.000
_cell.length_c   1.000
_cell.angle_alpha   90.00
_cell.angle_beta   90.00
_cell.angle_gamma   90.00
#
_symmetry.space_group_name_H-M   'P 1'
#
loop_
_entity.id
_entity.type
_entity.pdbx_description
1 polymer ?
#
loop_
_entity_poly.entity_id
_entity_poly.type
_entity_poly.pdbx_seq_one_letter_code
_entity_poly.pdbx_strand_id
1 'polypeptide(L)'
;MSATVRLPVAITSVGEDAHRVDALLDLGRTERLADGVARLGPARPDSMMWACTSGSFVFGRAGAQKQAADVAEAAGVPASSTSIAFVDALQHLDIHRVAVAASYPRDVADHFVEFLTGGGVDVVSMGSHGIVTAAEVGLLGQDQVIAMVCAADHPDADALLVPDTAMHTLGFIDELESAVGKPVLTANQVTVWKGLQLLGPVPPIPGLGRLFRGGR
;
A
#
# COMPACT_ATOMS: atom_id res chain seq x y z
N MET A 1 6.29 29.37 10.65
CA MET A 1 5.69 28.88 11.91
C MET A 1 5.66 27.37 11.83
N SER A 2 6.32 26.66 12.74
CA SER A 2 6.24 25.19 12.76
C SER A 2 4.82 24.81 13.19
N ALA A 3 4.01 24.34 12.24
CA ALA A 3 2.68 23.83 12.56
C ALA A 3 2.88 22.60 13.44
N THR A 4 2.32 22.60 14.65
CA THR A 4 2.35 21.42 15.51
C THR A 4 1.54 20.31 14.84
N VAL A 5 2.23 19.31 14.30
CA VAL A 5 1.60 18.11 13.76
C VAL A 5 1.02 17.30 14.92
N ARG A 6 -0.27 16.95 14.84
CA ARG A 6 -0.92 16.02 15.77
C ARG A 6 -1.24 14.73 15.02
N LEU A 7 -0.79 13.62 15.56
CA LEU A 7 -1.06 12.28 15.04
C LEU A 7 -1.92 11.54 16.05
N PRO A 8 -3.25 11.77 16.07
CA PRO A 8 -4.13 11.01 16.96
C PRO A 8 -4.09 9.54 16.55
N VAL A 9 -3.81 8.66 17.52
CA VAL A 9 -3.80 7.21 17.31
C VAL A 9 -4.96 6.62 18.09
N ALA A 10 -5.86 5.93 17.38
CA ALA A 10 -6.91 5.12 17.98
C ALA A 10 -6.60 3.65 17.71
N ILE A 11 -6.29 2.89 18.77
CA ILE A 11 -5.98 1.47 18.64
C ILE A 11 -7.29 0.68 18.63
N THR A 12 -7.51 -0.07 17.55
CA THR A 12 -8.58 -1.08 17.43
C THR A 12 -7.94 -2.47 17.46
N SER A 13 -8.71 -3.49 17.89
CA SER A 13 -8.23 -4.86 17.82
C SER A 13 -8.35 -5.38 16.39
N VAL A 14 -7.25 -5.86 15.81
CA VAL A 14 -7.28 -6.57 14.51
C VAL A 14 -7.75 -8.03 14.66
N GLY A 15 -7.84 -8.54 15.89
CA GLY A 15 -8.05 -9.96 16.14
C GLY A 15 -6.75 -10.73 15.89
N GLU A 16 -6.57 -11.20 14.67
CA GLU A 16 -5.38 -11.93 14.22
C GLU A 16 -4.64 -11.11 13.15
N ASP A 17 -3.33 -10.94 13.28
CA ASP A 17 -2.46 -10.22 12.32
C ASP A 17 -1.81 -11.15 11.29
N ALA A 18 -2.42 -12.32 11.07
CA ALA A 18 -1.92 -13.35 10.19
C ALA A 18 -2.09 -12.99 8.71
N HIS A 19 -1.07 -13.31 7.92
CA HIS A 19 -1.12 -13.35 6.46
C HIS A 19 -1.79 -14.64 5.99
N ARG A 20 -3.09 -14.73 6.25
CA ARG A 20 -3.97 -15.84 5.86
C ARG A 20 -5.27 -15.26 5.31
N VAL A 21 -5.77 -15.82 4.21
CA VAL A 21 -6.87 -15.20 3.44
C VAL A 21 -8.12 -14.94 4.29
N ASP A 22 -8.53 -15.87 5.17
CA ASP A 22 -9.70 -15.67 6.02
C ASP A 22 -9.51 -14.59 7.10
N ALA A 23 -8.31 -14.49 7.69
CA ALA A 23 -7.97 -13.40 8.61
C ALA A 23 -8.01 -12.04 7.89
N LEU A 24 -7.52 -11.97 6.66
CA LEU A 24 -7.53 -10.76 5.83
C LEU A 24 -8.96 -10.38 5.39
N LEU A 25 -9.81 -11.36 5.08
CA LEU A 25 -11.23 -11.13 4.82
C LEU A 25 -11.97 -10.64 6.07
N ASP A 26 -11.66 -11.18 7.25
CA ASP A 26 -12.22 -10.68 8.50
C ASP A 26 -11.79 -9.22 8.75
N LEU A 27 -10.51 -8.91 8.55
CA LEU A 27 -9.94 -7.57 8.72
C LEU A 27 -10.62 -6.53 7.83
N GLY A 28 -10.90 -6.87 6.57
CA GLY A 28 -11.50 -5.98 5.57
C GLY A 28 -13.03 -5.93 5.58
N ARG A 29 -13.72 -6.55 6.53
CA ARG A 29 -15.19 -6.52 6.58
C ARG A 29 -15.75 -5.14 6.88
N THR A 30 -16.93 -4.85 6.35
CA THR A 30 -17.60 -3.55 6.46
C THR A 30 -17.73 -3.06 7.91
N GLU A 31 -18.03 -3.94 8.87
CA GLU A 31 -18.21 -3.56 10.28
C GLU A 31 -16.91 -3.04 10.91
N ARG A 32 -15.76 -3.62 10.57
CA ARG A 32 -14.46 -3.17 11.09
C ARG A 32 -14.06 -1.83 10.46
N LEU A 33 -14.29 -1.67 9.17
CA LEU A 33 -14.02 -0.41 8.48
C LEU A 33 -14.89 0.72 9.06
N ALA A 34 -16.17 0.45 9.32
CA ALA A 34 -17.08 1.41 9.94
C ALA A 34 -16.65 1.81 11.37
N ASP A 35 -16.18 0.87 12.21
CA ASP A 35 -15.62 1.21 13.53
C ASP A 35 -14.39 2.12 13.41
N GLY A 36 -13.49 1.83 12.45
CA GLY A 36 -12.34 2.68 12.15
C GLY A 36 -12.74 4.10 11.78
N VAL A 37 -13.73 4.25 10.89
CA VAL A 37 -14.29 5.56 10.49
C VAL A 37 -14.86 6.30 11.69
N ALA A 38 -15.67 5.64 12.52
CA ALA A 38 -16.28 6.24 13.70
C ALA A 38 -15.23 6.77 14.70
N ARG A 39 -14.11 6.04 14.87
CA ARG A 39 -13.02 6.43 15.77
C ARG A 39 -12.16 7.57 15.24
N LEU A 40 -11.98 7.66 13.92
CA LEU A 40 -11.23 8.74 13.28
C LEU A 40 -12.09 10.00 13.02
N GLY A 41 -13.42 9.87 13.01
CA GLY A 41 -14.37 10.96 12.79
C GLY A 41 -14.11 12.23 13.63
N PRO A 42 -13.81 12.15 14.95
CA PRO A 42 -13.50 13.33 15.76
C PRO A 42 -12.29 14.15 15.28
N ALA A 43 -11.38 13.54 14.51
CA ALA A 43 -10.23 14.23 13.91
C ALA A 43 -10.61 15.07 12.69
N ARG A 44 -11.84 14.92 12.15
CA ARG A 44 -12.37 15.64 10.97
C ARG A 44 -11.39 15.64 9.79
N PRO A 45 -10.99 14.45 9.29
CA PRO A 45 -10.06 14.40 8.16
C PRO A 45 -10.73 14.87 6.87
N ASP A 46 -9.96 15.43 5.95
CA ASP A 46 -10.44 15.82 4.62
C ASP A 46 -10.53 14.62 3.64
N SER A 47 -9.79 13.54 3.90
CA SER A 47 -9.81 12.28 3.16
C SER A 47 -9.46 11.09 4.06
N MET A 48 -9.85 9.88 3.67
CA MET A 48 -9.55 8.65 4.43
C MET A 48 -8.89 7.58 3.58
N MET A 49 -7.98 6.81 4.18
CA MET A 49 -7.35 5.66 3.54
C MET A 49 -7.63 4.40 4.34
N TRP A 50 -8.16 3.37 3.68
CA TRP A 50 -8.03 1.99 4.14
C TRP A 50 -6.58 1.53 3.90
N ALA A 51 -5.73 1.83 4.89
CA ALA A 51 -4.29 1.66 4.84
C ALA A 51 -3.85 0.19 5.05
N CYS A 52 -4.39 -0.71 4.24
CA CYS A 52 -4.02 -2.12 4.22
C CYS A 52 -4.05 -2.63 2.78
N THR A 53 -2.91 -3.13 2.29
CA THR A 53 -2.82 -3.70 0.95
C THR A 53 -3.58 -5.03 0.88
N SER A 54 -3.25 -5.96 1.77
CA SER A 54 -3.77 -7.34 1.77
C SER A 54 -5.24 -7.44 2.13
N GLY A 55 -5.69 -6.72 3.16
CA GLY A 55 -7.11 -6.65 3.53
C GLY A 55 -8.01 -5.99 2.48
N SER A 56 -7.45 -5.44 1.40
CA SER A 56 -8.23 -4.95 0.25
C SER A 56 -8.03 -5.77 -1.02
N PHE A 57 -6.80 -6.21 -1.36
CA PHE A 57 -6.62 -6.99 -2.60
C PHE A 57 -7.26 -8.38 -2.55
N VAL A 58 -7.40 -9.02 -1.38
CA VAL A 58 -8.04 -10.35 -1.26
C VAL A 58 -9.53 -10.32 -1.59
N PHE A 59 -10.14 -9.13 -1.62
CA PHE A 59 -11.52 -8.92 -2.06
C PHE A 59 -11.61 -8.69 -3.59
N GLY A 60 -10.48 -8.74 -4.30
CA GLY A 60 -10.38 -8.34 -5.70
C GLY A 60 -10.70 -6.86 -5.93
N ARG A 61 -10.67 -6.42 -7.19
CA ARG A 61 -10.86 -5.01 -7.54
C ARG A 61 -12.22 -4.46 -7.16
N ALA A 62 -13.28 -5.18 -7.51
CA ALA A 62 -14.65 -4.74 -7.22
C ALA A 62 -14.90 -4.66 -5.71
N GLY A 63 -14.38 -5.62 -4.94
CA GLY A 63 -14.51 -5.61 -3.50
C GLY A 63 -13.70 -4.49 -2.83
N ALA A 64 -12.45 -4.24 -3.27
CA ALA A 64 -11.66 -3.11 -2.80
C ALA A 64 -12.32 -1.76 -3.11
N GLN A 65 -12.90 -1.61 -4.31
CA GLN A 65 -13.67 -0.42 -4.69
C GLN A 65 -14.90 -0.24 -3.81
N LYS A 66 -15.62 -1.33 -3.51
CA LYS A 66 -16.75 -1.30 -2.58
C LYS A 66 -16.31 -0.90 -1.18
N GLN A 67 -15.24 -1.49 -0.64
CA GLN A 67 -14.70 -1.12 0.68
C GLN A 67 -14.37 0.38 0.75
N ALA A 68 -13.70 0.91 -0.27
CA ALA A 68 -13.37 2.34 -0.34
C ALA A 68 -14.64 3.21 -0.42
N ALA A 69 -15.64 2.81 -1.21
CA ALA A 69 -16.91 3.52 -1.32
C ALA A 69 -17.69 3.53 0.00
N ASP A 70 -17.77 2.39 0.69
CA ASP A 70 -18.43 2.27 2.00
C ASP A 70 -17.74 3.16 3.05
N VAL A 71 -16.40 3.20 3.06
CA VAL A 71 -15.62 4.10 3.92
C VAL A 71 -15.91 5.56 3.59
N ALA A 72 -15.94 5.93 2.31
CA ALA A 72 -16.22 7.30 1.88
C ALA A 72 -17.62 7.76 2.29
N GLU A 73 -18.62 6.89 2.11
CA GLU A 73 -20.01 7.15 2.51
C GLU A 73 -20.13 7.35 4.01
N ALA A 74 -19.56 6.44 4.81
CA ALA A 74 -19.61 6.51 6.27
C ALA A 74 -18.85 7.73 6.82
N ALA A 75 -17.76 8.13 6.18
CA ALA A 75 -16.92 9.24 6.61
C ALA A 75 -17.42 10.61 6.12
N GLY A 76 -18.20 10.65 5.04
CA GLY A 76 -18.61 11.87 4.36
C GLY A 76 -17.47 12.59 3.63
N VAL A 77 -16.36 11.91 3.37
CA VAL A 77 -15.16 12.44 2.68
C VAL A 77 -14.60 11.42 1.69
N PRO A 78 -13.83 11.85 0.66
CA PRO A 78 -13.23 10.91 -0.29
C PRO A 78 -12.36 9.86 0.42
N ALA A 79 -12.46 8.61 -0.05
CA ALA A 79 -11.66 7.52 0.48
C ALA A 79 -11.14 6.57 -0.59
N SER A 80 -10.07 5.84 -0.26
CA SER A 80 -9.46 4.81 -1.11
C SER A 80 -8.79 3.74 -0.24
N SER A 81 -8.18 2.71 -0.85
CA SER A 81 -7.35 1.70 -0.18
C SER A 81 -5.91 1.69 -0.71
N THR A 82 -5.00 1.03 0.00
CA THR A 82 -3.61 0.85 -0.43
C THR A 82 -3.49 0.01 -1.71
N SER A 83 -4.31 -1.03 -1.89
CA SER A 83 -4.29 -1.82 -3.15
C SER A 83 -4.70 -0.98 -4.36
N ILE A 84 -5.76 -0.17 -4.24
CA ILE A 84 -6.16 0.79 -5.28
C ILE A 84 -5.04 1.80 -5.52
N ALA A 85 -4.41 2.31 -4.46
CA ALA A 85 -3.32 3.28 -4.56
C ALA A 85 -2.13 2.77 -5.39
N PHE A 86 -1.81 1.47 -5.33
CA PHE A 86 -0.77 0.89 -6.19
C PHE A 86 -1.11 1.02 -7.67
N VAL A 87 -2.32 0.66 -8.07
CA VAL A 87 -2.75 0.72 -9.47
C VAL A 87 -2.80 2.17 -9.94
N ASP A 88 -3.34 3.06 -9.12
CA ASP A 88 -3.42 4.49 -9.46
C ASP A 88 -2.04 5.14 -9.56
N ALA A 89 -1.08 4.75 -8.70
CA ALA A 89 0.29 5.23 -8.75
C ALA A 89 1.01 4.76 -10.03
N LEU A 90 0.79 3.50 -10.44
CA LEU A 90 1.33 2.96 -11.70
C LEU A 90 0.76 3.69 -12.91
N GLN A 91 -0.55 3.93 -12.93
CA GLN A 91 -1.21 4.71 -13.98
C GLN A 91 -0.70 6.16 -14.02
N HIS A 92 -0.50 6.79 -12.87
CA HIS A 92 0.07 8.14 -12.79
C HIS A 92 1.47 8.23 -13.38
N LEU A 93 2.27 7.17 -13.23
CA LEU A 93 3.62 7.08 -13.75
C LEU A 93 3.70 6.51 -15.18
N ASP A 94 2.57 6.14 -15.79
CA ASP A 94 2.48 5.47 -17.10
C ASP A 94 3.31 4.17 -17.14
N ILE A 95 3.20 3.36 -16.08
CA ILE A 95 3.94 2.10 -15.90
C ILE A 95 2.98 0.91 -16.01
N HIS A 96 3.35 -0.05 -16.86
CA HIS A 96 2.51 -1.21 -17.17
C HIS A 96 3.14 -2.55 -16.82
N ARG A 97 4.48 -2.64 -16.72
CA ARG A 97 5.18 -3.89 -16.35
C ARG A 97 5.93 -3.74 -15.04
N VAL A 98 5.71 -4.65 -14.11
CA VAL A 98 6.27 -4.54 -12.75
C VAL A 98 6.85 -5.85 -12.25
N ALA A 99 7.84 -5.73 -11.36
CA ALA A 99 8.24 -6.79 -10.45
C ALA A 99 7.61 -6.58 -9.07
N VAL A 100 7.37 -7.66 -8.32
CA VAL A 100 6.77 -7.60 -6.99
C VAL A 100 7.69 -8.26 -5.97
N ALA A 101 8.06 -7.52 -4.92
CA ALA A 101 8.81 -7.99 -3.77
C ALA A 101 7.87 -8.12 -2.56
N ALA A 102 7.10 -9.21 -2.49
CA ALA A 102 6.17 -9.46 -1.39
C ALA A 102 6.87 -10.16 -0.20
N SER A 103 6.55 -9.71 1.01
CA SER A 103 6.85 -10.38 2.28
C SER A 103 5.97 -11.61 2.51
N TYR A 104 4.77 -11.63 1.92
CA TYR A 104 3.69 -12.58 2.18
C TYR A 104 3.99 -14.03 1.82
N PRO A 105 3.22 -15.00 2.36
CA PRO A 105 3.05 -16.32 1.78
C PRO A 105 2.58 -16.25 0.33
N ARG A 106 2.92 -17.26 -0.47
CA ARG A 106 2.73 -17.21 -1.93
C ARG A 106 1.25 -17.13 -2.33
N ASP A 107 0.38 -17.85 -1.64
CA ASP A 107 -1.07 -17.81 -1.84
C ASP A 107 -1.66 -16.41 -1.62
N VAL A 108 -1.18 -15.68 -0.60
CA VAL A 108 -1.57 -14.29 -0.36
C VAL A 108 -0.97 -13.36 -1.42
N ALA A 109 0.29 -13.56 -1.80
CA ALA A 109 0.96 -12.74 -2.82
C ALA A 109 0.31 -12.90 -4.22
N ASP A 110 -0.16 -14.10 -4.56
CA ASP A 110 -0.83 -14.37 -5.83
C ASP A 110 -2.11 -13.53 -6.00
N HIS A 111 -2.88 -13.30 -4.92
CA HIS A 111 -4.03 -12.38 -4.96
C HIS A 111 -3.65 -10.93 -5.26
N PHE A 112 -2.46 -10.49 -4.84
CA PHE A 112 -1.98 -9.15 -5.21
C PHE A 112 -1.64 -9.07 -6.70
N VAL A 113 -1.04 -10.13 -7.26
CA VAL A 113 -0.80 -10.24 -8.70
C VAL A 113 -2.12 -10.19 -9.47
N GLU A 114 -3.11 -10.99 -9.08
CA GLU A 114 -4.45 -10.97 -9.68
C GLU A 114 -5.09 -9.58 -9.64
N PHE A 115 -4.95 -8.88 -8.51
CA PHE A 115 -5.46 -7.52 -8.34
C PHE A 115 -4.81 -6.51 -9.32
N LEU A 116 -3.49 -6.59 -9.47
CA LEU A 116 -2.71 -5.77 -10.40
C LEU A 116 -3.05 -6.08 -11.86
N THR A 117 -3.11 -7.36 -12.22
CA THR A 117 -3.48 -7.81 -13.57
C THR A 117 -4.88 -7.37 -13.96
N GLY A 118 -5.85 -7.46 -13.03
CA GLY A 118 -7.18 -6.89 -13.26
C GLY A 118 -7.18 -5.37 -13.45
N GLY A 119 -6.09 -4.69 -13.07
CA GLY A 119 -5.83 -3.26 -13.29
C GLY A 119 -5.10 -2.92 -14.57
N GLY A 120 -4.83 -3.91 -15.42
CA GLY A 120 -4.06 -3.73 -16.65
C GLY A 120 -2.55 -3.73 -16.45
N VAL A 121 -2.05 -4.21 -15.31
CA VAL A 121 -0.62 -4.28 -15.01
C VAL A 121 -0.10 -5.70 -15.27
N ASP A 122 0.98 -5.81 -16.03
CA ASP A 122 1.69 -7.06 -16.28
C ASP A 122 2.76 -7.28 -15.19
N VAL A 123 2.66 -8.39 -14.46
CA VAL A 123 3.62 -8.75 -13.40
C VAL A 123 4.63 -9.74 -13.97
N VAL A 124 5.82 -9.24 -14.30
CA VAL A 124 6.86 -10.03 -15.00
C VAL A 124 7.72 -10.87 -14.04
N SER A 125 7.71 -10.53 -12.74
CA SER A 125 8.43 -11.26 -11.69
C SER A 125 7.75 -11.06 -10.34
N MET A 126 7.77 -12.10 -9.51
CA MET A 126 7.27 -12.03 -8.14
C MET A 126 8.14 -12.83 -7.19
N GLY A 127 8.69 -12.16 -6.17
CA GLY A 127 9.27 -12.77 -4.99
C GLY A 127 8.26 -12.81 -3.83
N SER A 128 8.26 -13.91 -3.07
CA SER A 128 7.47 -14.10 -1.84
C SER A 128 8.36 -14.63 -0.72
N HIS A 129 8.32 -14.03 0.47
CA HIS A 129 9.21 -14.38 1.59
C HIS A 129 8.54 -15.21 2.69
N GLY A 130 7.25 -15.54 2.54
CA GLY A 130 6.58 -16.51 3.41
C GLY A 130 6.38 -16.05 4.86
N ILE A 131 6.51 -14.75 5.14
CA ILE A 131 6.37 -14.21 6.49
C ILE A 131 4.90 -14.23 6.87
N VAL A 132 4.55 -14.91 7.96
CA VAL A 132 3.16 -15.26 8.28
C VAL A 132 2.43 -14.21 9.11
N THR A 133 3.13 -13.23 9.69
CA THR A 133 2.49 -12.15 10.47
C THR A 133 3.00 -10.76 10.08
N ALA A 134 2.16 -9.75 10.26
CA ALA A 134 2.56 -8.36 10.10
C ALA A 134 3.64 -7.95 11.14
N ALA A 135 3.57 -8.48 12.36
CA ALA A 135 4.56 -8.22 13.41
C ALA A 135 5.99 -8.63 12.99
N GLU A 136 6.15 -9.80 12.37
CA GLU A 136 7.45 -10.27 11.87
C GLU A 136 7.98 -9.40 10.73
N VAL A 137 7.10 -8.93 9.82
CA VAL A 137 7.49 -8.00 8.75
C VAL A 137 8.02 -6.68 9.33
N GLY A 138 7.41 -6.18 10.41
CA GLY A 138 7.85 -4.95 11.09
C GLY A 138 9.25 -5.03 11.69
N LEU A 139 9.85 -6.23 11.79
CA LEU A 139 11.21 -6.44 12.26
C LEU A 139 12.26 -6.42 11.15
N LEU A 140 11.85 -6.38 9.87
CA LEU A 140 12.79 -6.34 8.75
C LEU A 140 13.58 -5.04 8.75
N GLY A 141 14.91 -5.18 8.83
CA GLY A 141 15.83 -4.06 8.69
C GLY A 141 16.01 -3.62 7.24
N GLN A 142 16.52 -2.41 7.04
CA GLN A 142 16.76 -1.80 5.73
C GLN A 142 17.52 -2.74 4.76
N ASP A 143 18.63 -3.34 5.20
CA ASP A 143 19.43 -4.23 4.35
C ASP A 143 18.66 -5.47 3.88
N GLN A 144 17.79 -6.01 4.74
CA GLN A 144 16.94 -7.16 4.40
C GLN A 144 15.89 -6.78 3.35
N VAL A 145 15.29 -5.59 3.49
CA VAL A 145 14.33 -5.07 2.51
C VAL A 145 15.01 -4.80 1.17
N ILE A 146 16.20 -4.19 1.16
CA ILE A 146 16.97 -3.97 -0.06
C ILE A 146 17.32 -5.30 -0.74
N ALA A 147 17.79 -6.29 0.02
CA ALA A 147 18.10 -7.62 -0.53
C ALA A 147 16.86 -8.28 -1.15
N MET A 148 15.71 -8.19 -0.48
CA MET A 148 14.42 -8.68 -0.99
C MET A 148 14.03 -7.99 -2.31
N VAL A 149 14.18 -6.66 -2.38
CA VAL A 149 13.90 -5.87 -3.59
C VAL A 149 14.82 -6.28 -4.74
N CYS A 150 16.12 -6.36 -4.51
CA CYS A 150 17.09 -6.78 -5.52
C CYS A 150 16.83 -8.20 -6.02
N ALA A 151 16.43 -9.12 -5.14
CA ALA A 151 16.17 -10.51 -5.50
C ALA A 151 14.90 -10.69 -6.35
N ALA A 152 13.90 -9.83 -6.17
CA ALA A 152 12.65 -9.88 -6.94
C ALA A 152 12.76 -9.14 -8.28
N ASP A 153 13.78 -8.30 -8.46
CA ASP A 153 13.92 -7.46 -9.65
C ASP A 153 14.05 -8.27 -10.96
N HIS A 154 13.61 -7.67 -12.06
CA HIS A 154 13.62 -8.28 -13.38
C HIS A 154 13.95 -7.24 -14.46
N PRO A 155 14.76 -7.58 -15.49
CA PRO A 155 15.15 -6.63 -16.54
C PRO A 155 13.95 -6.08 -17.33
N ASP A 156 12.87 -6.85 -17.47
CA ASP A 156 11.65 -6.41 -18.18
C ASP A 156 10.69 -5.58 -17.33
N ALA A 157 10.96 -5.42 -16.02
CA ALA A 157 10.12 -4.62 -15.14
C ALA A 157 10.50 -3.14 -15.20
N ASP A 158 9.50 -2.28 -15.43
CA ASP A 158 9.63 -0.83 -15.48
C ASP A 158 9.60 -0.21 -14.07
N ALA A 159 9.04 -0.91 -13.08
CA ALA A 159 9.08 -0.58 -11.64
C ALA A 159 9.04 -1.83 -10.76
N LEU A 160 9.34 -1.65 -9.47
CA LEU A 160 9.23 -2.70 -8.46
C LEU A 160 8.28 -2.31 -7.33
N LEU A 161 7.43 -3.24 -6.90
CA LEU A 161 6.42 -3.02 -5.86
C LEU A 161 6.79 -3.73 -4.56
N VAL A 162 6.65 -3.02 -3.43
CA VAL A 162 6.82 -3.55 -2.07
C VAL A 162 5.49 -3.39 -1.33
N PRO A 163 4.58 -4.39 -1.39
CA PRO A 163 3.18 -4.20 -1.07
C PRO A 163 2.81 -4.30 0.41
N ASP A 164 3.75 -4.24 1.35
CA ASP A 164 3.46 -4.41 2.78
C ASP A 164 3.51 -3.12 3.59
N THR A 165 2.40 -2.76 4.24
CA THR A 165 2.28 -1.59 5.11
C THR A 165 3.01 -1.76 6.44
N ALA A 166 3.26 -2.99 6.90
CA ALA A 166 4.04 -3.25 8.12
C ALA A 166 5.54 -2.97 7.94
N MET A 167 6.01 -2.85 6.71
CA MET A 167 7.42 -2.61 6.40
C MET A 167 7.78 -1.12 6.50
N HIS A 168 8.77 -0.79 7.32
CA HIS A 168 9.17 0.60 7.61
C HIS A 168 10.01 1.25 6.49
N THR A 169 9.48 1.36 5.27
CA THR A 169 10.24 1.77 4.08
C THR A 169 10.41 3.28 3.87
N LEU A 170 9.55 4.12 4.46
CA LEU A 170 9.49 5.56 4.14
C LEU A 170 10.81 6.32 4.30
N GLY A 171 11.70 5.83 5.18
CA GLY A 171 12.99 6.47 5.47
C GLY A 171 14.09 6.20 4.46
N PHE A 172 13.91 5.29 3.49
CA PHE A 172 14.97 4.85 2.58
C PHE A 172 14.48 4.47 1.16
N ILE A 173 13.43 5.14 0.67
CA ILE A 173 12.86 4.83 -0.66
C ILE A 173 13.87 5.14 -1.78
N ASP A 174 14.62 6.24 -1.67
CA ASP A 174 15.62 6.62 -2.67
C ASP A 174 16.75 5.57 -2.76
N GLU A 175 17.11 4.94 -1.64
CA GLU A 175 18.07 3.84 -1.58
C GLU A 175 17.51 2.56 -2.23
N LEU A 176 16.22 2.26 -2.06
CA LEU A 176 15.56 1.17 -2.77
C LEU A 176 15.62 1.41 -4.28
N GLU A 177 15.27 2.61 -4.75
CA GLU A 177 15.36 2.94 -6.18
C GLU A 177 16.79 2.90 -6.72
N SER A 178 17.76 3.34 -5.93
CA SER A 178 19.18 3.29 -6.29
C SER A 178 19.67 1.85 -6.47
N ALA A 179 19.23 0.93 -5.61
CA ALA A 179 19.65 -0.47 -5.62
C ALA A 179 19.23 -1.23 -6.89
N VAL A 180 18.07 -0.88 -7.47
CA VAL A 180 17.53 -1.54 -8.68
C VAL A 180 17.49 -0.64 -9.93
N GLY A 181 17.87 0.62 -9.81
CA GLY A 181 17.90 1.60 -10.92
C GLY A 181 16.53 2.05 -11.46
N LYS A 182 15.42 1.58 -10.87
CA LYS A 182 14.04 1.81 -11.32
C LYS A 182 13.16 2.36 -10.19
N PRO A 183 11.97 2.94 -10.49
CA PRO A 183 11.03 3.35 -9.47
C PRO A 183 10.67 2.17 -8.55
N VAL A 184 10.64 2.43 -7.25
CA VAL A 184 10.18 1.47 -6.24
C VAL A 184 8.95 2.07 -5.56
N LEU A 185 7.83 1.37 -5.65
CA LEU A 185 6.57 1.76 -5.02
C LEU A 185 6.34 0.92 -3.77
N THR A 186 6.37 1.56 -2.61
CA THR A 186 6.11 0.89 -1.33
C THR A 186 4.69 1.18 -0.83
N ALA A 187 4.09 0.23 -0.10
CA ALA A 187 2.69 0.35 0.35
C ALA A 187 2.43 1.62 1.16
N ASN A 188 3.35 1.98 2.05
CA ASN A 188 3.25 3.19 2.85
C ASN A 188 3.29 4.46 1.98
N GLN A 189 4.19 4.54 1.00
CA GLN A 189 4.32 5.73 0.15
C GLN A 189 3.11 5.92 -0.77
N VAL A 190 2.60 4.84 -1.40
CA VAL A 190 1.45 4.94 -2.30
C VAL A 190 0.18 5.28 -1.52
N THR A 191 0.06 4.81 -0.28
CA THR A 191 -1.06 5.15 0.61
C THR A 191 -1.09 6.64 0.92
N VAL A 192 0.05 7.22 1.30
CA VAL A 192 0.17 8.67 1.55
C VAL A 192 -0.09 9.46 0.28
N TRP A 193 0.49 9.05 -0.85
CA TRP A 193 0.29 9.71 -2.14
C TRP A 193 -1.18 9.73 -2.52
N LYS A 194 -1.88 8.59 -2.42
CA LYS A 194 -3.29 8.49 -2.77
C LYS A 194 -4.17 9.32 -1.84
N GLY A 195 -3.90 9.32 -0.53
CA GLY A 195 -4.64 10.13 0.43
C GLY A 195 -4.56 11.64 0.13
N LEU A 196 -3.38 12.12 -0.27
CA LEU A 196 -3.18 13.49 -0.74
C LEU A 196 -3.85 13.73 -2.11
N GLN A 197 -3.72 12.78 -3.03
CA GLN A 197 -4.29 12.85 -4.38
C GLN A 197 -5.81 12.99 -4.37
N LEU A 198 -6.50 12.38 -3.40
CA LEU A 198 -7.94 12.52 -3.22
C LEU A 198 -8.38 13.97 -2.96
N LEU A 199 -7.48 14.84 -2.50
CA LEU A 199 -7.72 16.25 -2.21
C LEU A 199 -7.26 17.19 -3.33
N GLY A 200 -6.52 16.68 -4.32
CA GLY A 200 -6.00 17.45 -5.43
C GLY A 200 -4.55 17.08 -5.80
N PRO A 201 -3.85 17.96 -6.54
CA PRO A 201 -2.48 17.72 -6.96
C PRO A 201 -1.54 17.49 -5.75
N VAL A 202 -0.77 16.41 -5.81
CA VAL A 202 0.20 16.07 -4.76
C VAL A 202 1.46 16.93 -4.96
N PRO A 203 1.88 17.72 -3.96
CA PRO A 203 3.10 18.51 -4.07
C PRO A 203 4.33 17.59 -4.08
N PRO A 204 5.46 18.03 -4.66
CA PRO A 204 6.69 17.27 -4.57
C PRO A 204 7.17 17.12 -3.12
N ILE A 205 7.54 15.91 -2.73
CA ILE A 205 8.09 15.61 -1.38
C ILE A 205 9.43 14.87 -1.56
N PRO A 206 10.56 15.55 -1.36
CA PRO A 206 11.88 14.92 -1.44
C PRO A 206 12.01 13.73 -0.47
N GLY A 207 12.76 12.69 -0.88
CA GLY A 207 12.99 11.49 -0.07
C GLY A 207 11.92 10.41 -0.20
N LEU A 208 10.78 10.68 -0.86
CA LEU A 208 9.71 9.69 -1.07
C LEU A 208 9.71 9.05 -2.47
N GLY A 209 10.88 8.97 -3.10
CA GLY A 209 11.08 8.32 -4.40
C GLY A 209 10.45 9.08 -5.58
N ARG A 210 10.55 8.50 -6.78
CA ARG A 210 10.07 9.08 -8.04
C ARG A 210 8.58 9.40 -8.04
N LEU A 211 7.75 8.67 -7.27
CA LEU A 211 6.31 8.94 -7.16
C LEU A 211 6.02 10.38 -6.68
N PHE A 212 6.85 10.90 -5.77
CA PHE A 212 6.69 12.23 -5.19
C PHE A 212 7.61 13.30 -5.80
N ARG A 213 8.33 13.02 -6.90
CA ARG A 213 9.17 14.04 -7.56
C ARG A 213 8.38 14.94 -8.52
N GLY A 214 7.09 14.67 -8.72
CA GLY A 214 6.22 15.32 -9.71
C GLY A 214 6.28 14.57 -11.04
N GLY A 215 5.14 14.02 -11.48
CA GLY A 215 5.01 13.31 -12.74
C GLY A 215 4.69 14.27 -13.90
N ARG A 216 5.68 14.42 -14.80
CA ARG A 216 5.76 15.22 -16.05
C ARG A 216 5.60 16.74 -15.92
#